data_AF-A0AAP5QC94-F1
#
_entry.id   AF-A0AAP5QC94-F1
#
_cell.length_a   1.000
_cell.length_b   1.000
_cell.length_c   1.000
_cell.angle_alpha   90.00
_cell.angle_beta   90.00
_cell.angle_gamma   90.00
#
_symmetry.space_group_name_H-M   'P 1'
#
loop_
_entity.id
_entity.type
_entity.pdbx_description
1 polymer ?
#
loop_
_entity_poly.entity_id
_entity_poly.type
_entity_poly.pdbx_seq_one_letter_code
_entity_poly.pdbx_strand_id
1 'polypeptide(L)' 'MSPAAHCAISAVSHQGLTVTTPDGEPATLAIVDKDGKVIEAGPSVARQAWEVAIESYRNFLKGEGYLRVHSKPPESTKQ' A
#
# COMPACT_ATOMS: atom_id res chain seq x y z
N MET A 1 -31.21 11.79 -1.82
CA MET A 1 -30.10 10.95 -1.30
C MET A 1 -28.94 11.19 -2.25
N SER A 2 -28.00 12.07 -1.90
CA SER A 2 -26.86 12.37 -2.77
C SER A 2 -26.00 11.11 -2.86
N PRO A 3 -25.59 10.64 -4.05
CA PRO A 3 -24.62 9.57 -4.13
C PRO A 3 -23.36 10.10 -3.44
N ALA A 4 -22.92 9.44 -2.38
CA ALA A 4 -21.67 9.83 -1.72
C ALA A 4 -20.58 9.75 -2.79
N ALA A 5 -19.96 10.89 -3.06
CA ALA A 5 -18.88 11.01 -4.03
C ALA A 5 -17.69 10.22 -3.45
N HIS A 6 -17.60 8.94 -3.79
CA HIS A 6 -16.61 8.04 -3.21
C HIS A 6 -15.31 8.19 -3.99
N CYS A 7 -14.28 8.73 -3.34
CA CYS A 7 -12.91 8.56 -3.81
C CYS A 7 -12.59 7.06 -3.87
N ALA A 8 -11.76 6.65 -4.83
CA ALA A 8 -11.30 5.28 -4.93
C ALA A 8 -9.86 5.16 -4.45
N ILE A 9 -9.58 4.09 -3.70
CA ILE A 9 -8.23 3.67 -3.32
C ILE A 9 -8.03 2.27 -3.89
N SER A 10 -6.96 2.08 -4.66
CA SER A 10 -6.61 0.79 -5.25
C SER A 10 -5.11 0.55 -5.13
N ALA A 11 -4.68 -0.69 -5.34
CA ALA A 11 -3.27 -1.02 -5.33
C ALA A 11 -2.92 -2.10 -6.35
N VAL A 12 -1.71 -2.00 -6.89
CA VAL A 12 -1.08 -3.05 -7.69
C VAL A 12 0.21 -3.46 -7.01
N SER A 13 0.42 -4.77 -6.82
CA SER A 13 1.50 -5.29 -5.97
C SER A 13 2.90 -4.77 -6.29
N HIS A 14 3.17 -4.42 -7.54
CA HIS A 14 4.46 -3.87 -8.01
C HIS A 14 4.46 -2.36 -8.28
N GLN A 15 3.33 -1.66 -8.09
CA GLN A 15 3.23 -0.19 -8.26
C GLN A 15 2.90 0.55 -6.95
N GLY A 16 2.21 -0.10 -6.02
CA GLY A 16 1.76 0.50 -4.76
C GLY A 16 0.32 1.01 -4.81
N LEU A 17 0.00 1.95 -3.91
CA LEU A 17 -1.32 2.56 -3.79
C LEU A 17 -1.54 3.68 -4.81
N THR A 18 -2.75 3.72 -5.37
CA THR A 18 -3.27 4.82 -6.20
C THR A 18 -4.58 5.32 -5.60
N VAL A 19 -4.79 6.64 -5.68
CA VAL A 19 -6.02 7.29 -5.21
C VAL A 19 -6.59 8.15 -6.32
N THR A 20 -7.90 8.10 -6.52
CA THR A 20 -8.61 8.97 -7.46
C THR A 20 -9.78 9.66 -6.77
N THR A 21 -10.06 10.88 -7.21
CA THR A 21 -11.27 11.62 -6.85
C THR A 21 -12.51 10.90 -7.40
N PRO A 22 -13.73 11.29 -6.98
CA PRO A 22 -14.97 10.74 -7.51
C PRO A 22 -15.12 10.94 -9.03
N ASP A 23 -14.48 11.98 -9.56
CA ASP A 23 -14.47 12.31 -10.99
C ASP A 23 -13.40 11.52 -11.77
N GLY A 24 -12.62 10.66 -11.09
CA GLY A 24 -11.57 9.85 -11.70
C GLY A 24 -10.19 10.54 -11.76
N GLU A 25 -10.11 11.82 -11.40
CA GLU A 25 -8.85 12.56 -11.41
C GLU A 25 -7.87 12.05 -10.35
N PRO A 26 -6.54 12.06 -10.61
CA PRO A 26 -5.53 11.66 -9.63
C PRO A 26 -5.64 12.46 -8.34
N ALA A 27 -5.54 11.76 -7.20
CA ALA A 27 -5.53 12.34 -5.87
C ALA A 27 -4.29 11.89 -5.07
N THR A 28 -4.10 12.45 -3.88
CA THR A 28 -3.02 12.07 -2.98
C THR A 28 -3.50 11.84 -1.56
N LEU A 29 -2.75 11.02 -0.81
CA LEU A 29 -3.01 10.80 0.61
C LEU A 29 -2.36 11.90 1.44
N ALA A 30 -3.00 12.20 2.57
CA ALA A 30 -2.57 13.18 3.54
C ALA A 30 -2.67 12.61 4.96
N ILE A 31 -1.69 12.91 5.80
CA ILE A 31 -1.76 12.72 7.24
C ILE A 31 -2.32 14.01 7.82
N VAL A 32 -3.41 13.89 8.55
CA VAL A 32 -4.09 15.02 9.21
C VAL A 32 -3.94 14.83 10.71
N ASP A 33 -3.46 15.85 11.40
CA ASP A 33 -3.36 15.81 12.86
C ASP A 33 -4.73 16.04 13.53
N LYS A 34 -4.76 15.94 14.86
CA LYS A 34 -5.98 16.10 15.67
C LYS A 34 -6.66 17.46 15.52
N ASP A 35 -5.93 18.49 15.07
CA ASP A 35 -6.42 19.85 14.91
C ASP A 35 -6.89 20.12 13.47
N GLY A 36 -6.88 19.10 12.60
CA GLY A 36 -7.32 19.19 11.22
C GLY A 36 -6.25 19.70 10.26
N LYS A 37 -4.99 19.84 10.71
CA LYS A 37 -3.91 20.31 9.86
C LYS A 37 -3.28 19.14 9.10
N VAL A 38 -3.08 19.33 7.80
CA VAL A 38 -2.26 18.42 6.98
C VAL A 38 -0.80 18.58 7.39
N ILE A 39 -0.22 17.52 7.96
CA ILE A 39 1.19 17.49 8.39
C ILE A 39 2.11 16.91 7.32
N GLU A 40 1.61 16.00 6.50
CA GLU A 40 2.30 15.47 5.33
C GLU A 40 1.27 15.07 4.27
N ALA A 41 1.59 15.27 3.00
CA ALA A 41 0.77 14.82 1.89
C ALA A 41 1.66 14.49 0.69
N GLY A 42 1.22 13.56 -0.15
CA GLY A 42 1.92 13.23 -1.39
C GLY A 42 2.20 11.74 -1.57
N PRO A 43 3.00 11.41 -2.60
CA PRO A 43 3.39 10.03 -2.90
C PRO A 43 4.14 9.32 -1.76
N SER A 44 4.87 10.06 -0.91
CA SER A 44 5.56 9.50 0.26
C SER A 44 4.59 8.86 1.25
N VAL A 45 3.49 9.55 1.55
CA VAL A 45 2.43 9.06 2.45
C VAL A 45 1.80 7.79 1.90
N ALA A 46 1.49 7.77 0.60
CA ALA A 46 0.93 6.58 -0.05
C ALA A 46 1.90 5.40 -0.03
N ARG A 47 3.18 5.65 -0.25
CA ARG A 47 4.21 4.61 -0.16
C ARG A 47 4.32 4.04 1.25
N GLN A 48 4.38 4.88 2.28
CA GLN A 48 4.49 4.43 3.67
C GLN A 48 3.25 3.63 4.10
N ALA A 49 2.04 4.10 3.75
CA ALA A 49 0.80 3.39 4.04
C ALA A 49 0.79 1.99 3.39
N TRP A 50 1.24 1.90 2.14
CA TRP A 50 1.37 0.63 1.43
C TRP A 50 2.37 -0.32 2.11
N GLU A 51 3.57 0.16 2.42
CA GLU A 51 4.62 -0.65 3.05
C GLU A 51 4.17 -1.20 4.41
N VAL A 52 3.53 -0.38 5.25
CA VAL A 52 2.99 -0.81 6.56
C VAL A 52 1.87 -1.84 6.39
N ALA A 53 0.96 -1.65 5.43
CA ALA A 53 -0.11 -2.60 5.17
C ALA A 53 0.42 -3.97 4.72
N ILE A 54 1.41 -3.98 3.82
CA ILE A 54 2.04 -5.21 3.32
C ILE A 54 2.81 -5.93 4.43
N GLU A 55 3.58 -5.21 5.25
CA GLU A 55 4.32 -5.82 6.35
C GLU A 55 3.38 -6.35 7.44
N SER A 56 2.30 -5.64 7.74
CA SER A 56 1.27 -6.12 8.69
C SER A 56 0.63 -7.42 8.20
N TYR A 57 0.27 -7.49 6.92
CA TYR A 57 -0.32 -8.70 6.34
C TYR A 57 0.68 -9.86 6.30
N ARG A 58 1.95 -9.62 5.94
CA ARG A 58 3.00 -10.64 6.00
C ARG A 58 3.20 -11.16 7.41
N ASN A 59 3.20 -10.28 8.42
CA ASN A 59 3.36 -10.69 9.81
C ASN A 59 2.18 -11.53 10.29
N PHE A 60 0.95 -11.18 9.90
CA PHE A 60 -0.23 -12.03 10.12
C PHE A 60 -0.04 -13.43 9.52
N LEU A 61 0.32 -13.52 8.23
CA LEU A 61 0.53 -14.81 7.56
C LEU A 61 1.69 -15.62 8.16
N LYS A 62 2.74 -14.97 8.67
CA LYS A 62 3.83 -15.63 9.40
C LYS A 62 3.34 -16.21 10.73
N GLY A 63 2.59 -15.42 11.50
CA GLY A 63 2.07 -15.82 12.81
C GLY A 63 1.14 -17.03 12.74
N GLU A 64 0.30 -17.10 11.70
CA GLU A 64 -0.60 -18.23 11.44
C GLU A 64 0.11 -19.45 10.81
N GLY A 65 1.39 -19.34 10.44
CA GLY A 65 2.13 -20.41 9.77
C GLY A 65 1.73 -20.65 8.31
N TYR A 66 1.03 -19.71 7.66
CA TYR A 66 0.61 -19.81 6.25
C TYR A 66 1.73 -19.48 5.25
N LEU A 67 2.78 -18.77 5.69
CA LEU A 67 3.91 -18.43 4.83
C LEU A 67 4.94 -19.55 4.78
N ARG A 68 5.20 -20.06 3.57
CA ARG A 68 6.33 -20.95 3.26
C ARG A 68 7.38 -20.20 2.46
N VAL A 69 8.63 -20.24 2.90
CA VAL A 69 9.78 -19.65 2.20
C VAL A 69 10.54 -20.77 1.49
N HIS A 70 10.87 -20.55 0.21
CA HIS A 70 11.68 -21.46 -0.58
C HIS A 70 13.02 -20.82 -0.89
N SER A 71 14.12 -21.56 -0.73
CA SER A 71 15.41 -21.19 -1.33
C SER A 71 15.64 -22.01 -2.59
N LYS A 72 16.35 -21.45 -3.56
CA LYS A 72 16.98 -22.21 -4.65
C LYS A 72 18.48 -22.29 -4.39
N PRO A 73 19.13 -23.43 -4.64
CA PRO A 73 20.60 -23.49 -4.66
C PRO A 73 21.13 -22.49 -5.70
N PRO A 74 22.29 -21.85 -5.47
CA PRO A 74 22.96 -21.09 -6.52
C PRO A 74 23.21 -22.02 -7.71
N GLU A 75 22.87 -21.57 -8.92
CA GLU A 75 23.14 -22.36 -10.13
C GLU A 75 24.64 -22.63 -10.19
N SER A 76 25.03 -23.90 -10.26
CA SER A 76 26.43 -24.26 -10.51
C SER A 76 26.78 -23.77 -11.91
N THR A 77 27.52 -22.67 -12.01
CA THR A 77 28.17 -22.25 -13.25
C THR A 77 28.98 -23.43 -13.78
N LYS A 78 28.47 -24.11 -14.80
CA LYS A 78 29.28 -25.10 -15.52
C LYS A 78 30.34 -24.31 -16.29
N GLN A 79 31.61 -24.55 -15.94
CA GLN A 79 32.78 -24.16 -16.75
C GLN A 79 32.76 -24.87 -18.10
#